data_AF-A0A536K6L5-F1
#
_entry.id   AF-A0A536K6L5-F1
#
_cell.length_a   1.000
_cell.length_b   1.000
_cell.length_c   1.000
_cell.angle_alpha   90.00
_cell.angle_beta   90.00
_cell.angle_gamma   90.00
#
_symmetry.space_group_name_H-M   'P 1'
#
loop_
_entity.id
_entity.type
_entity.pdbx_description
1 polymer ?
#
loop_
_entity_poly.entity_id
_entity_poly.type
_entity_poly.pdbx_seq_one_letter_code
_entity_poly.pdbx_strand_id
1 'polypeptide(L)'
;MGVDVTGVKGPYPAQDLVAWGRSQLEIARSILDNPGGGLLFATQAIGQVKAALQERDEGRFAEVVEKLDRAEDRGIRREFDAARKLLDEALSKLS
;
A
#
# COMPACT_ATOMS: atom_id res chain seq x y z
N MET A 1 4.00 19.24 -34.07
CA MET A 1 3.92 17.93 -33.38
C MET A 1 3.75 18.23 -31.91
N GLY A 2 2.50 18.33 -31.44
CA GLY A 2 2.21 18.52 -30.02
C GLY A 2 2.22 17.15 -29.36
N VAL A 3 3.14 16.93 -28.43
CA VAL A 3 3.10 15.75 -27.57
C VAL A 3 1.91 15.91 -26.62
N ASP A 4 0.91 15.07 -26.84
CA ASP A 4 -0.23 14.92 -25.95
C ASP A 4 0.25 14.26 -24.65
N VAL A 5 0.44 15.10 -23.62
CA VAL A 5 0.79 14.71 -22.25
C VAL A 5 -0.50 14.55 -21.44
N THR A 6 -1.36 13.62 -21.84
CA THR A 6 -2.54 13.19 -21.05
C THR A 6 -2.29 11.91 -20.25
N GLY A 7 -1.06 11.38 -20.27
CA GLY A 7 -0.65 10.29 -19.38
C GLY A 7 -0.53 10.78 -17.94
N VAL A 8 -1.44 10.34 -17.09
CA VAL A 8 -1.48 10.60 -15.64
C VAL A 8 -0.07 10.51 -15.02
N LYS A 9 0.42 11.61 -14.45
CA LYS A 9 1.63 11.62 -13.62
C LYS A 9 1.35 10.87 -12.33
N GLY A 10 1.90 9.66 -12.21
CA GLY A 10 1.98 8.89 -10.96
C GLY A 10 2.73 7.57 -11.21
N PRO A 11 3.49 7.03 -10.22
CA PRO A 11 4.31 5.83 -10.41
C PRO A 11 3.51 4.52 -10.56
N TYR A 12 2.18 4.58 -10.60
CA TYR A 12 1.28 3.42 -10.61
C TYR A 12 0.60 3.27 -11.99
N PRO A 13 0.51 2.03 -12.53
CA PRO A 13 -0.15 1.79 -13.81
C PRO A 13 -1.63 2.16 -13.71
N ALA A 14 -2.08 3.07 -14.56
CA ALA A 14 -3.41 3.69 -14.54
C ALA A 14 -4.60 2.73 -14.74
N GLN A 15 -4.37 1.41 -14.81
CA GLN A 15 -5.29 0.43 -15.38
C GLN A 15 -5.82 -0.58 -14.36
N ASP A 16 -5.14 -0.79 -13.22
CA ASP A 16 -5.64 -1.67 -12.15
C ASP A 16 -5.07 -1.33 -10.77
N LEU A 17 -5.67 -0.33 -10.12
CA LEU A 17 -5.29 0.12 -8.76
C LEU A 17 -5.35 -1.01 -7.73
N VAL A 18 -6.39 -1.86 -7.83
CA VAL A 18 -6.66 -2.93 -6.87
C VAL A 18 -5.61 -4.03 -7.02
N ALA A 19 -5.36 -4.53 -8.24
CA ALA A 19 -4.36 -5.57 -8.45
C ALA A 19 -2.94 -5.09 -8.14
N TRP A 20 -2.60 -3.85 -8.52
CA TRP A 20 -1.31 -3.25 -8.17
C TRP A 20 -1.15 -3.11 -6.66
N GLY A 21 -2.15 -2.53 -5.98
CA GLY A 21 -2.12 -2.31 -4.54
C GLY A 21 -1.99 -3.64 -3.78
N ARG A 22 -2.73 -4.66 -4.21
CA ARG A 22 -2.66 -6.01 -3.65
C ARG A 22 -1.23 -6.57 -3.75
N SER A 23 -0.61 -6.48 -4.92
CA SER A 23 0.74 -6.96 -5.16
C SER A 23 1.77 -6.27 -4.26
N GLN A 24 1.65 -4.94 -4.10
CA GLN A 24 2.54 -4.18 -3.21
C GLN A 24 2.39 -4.58 -1.74
N LEU A 25 1.15 -4.76 -1.27
CA LEU A 25 0.87 -5.15 0.10
C LEU A 25 1.29 -6.58 0.42
N GLU A 26 1.17 -7.52 -0.54
CA GLU A 26 1.68 -8.88 -0.40
C GLU A 26 3.21 -8.91 -0.25
N ILE A 27 3.92 -8.09 -1.03
CA ILE A 27 5.38 -7.92 -0.90
C ILE A 27 5.70 -7.32 0.47
N ALA A 28 5.07 -6.20 0.85
CA ALA A 28 5.29 -5.52 2.13
C ALA A 28 5.10 -6.47 3.31
N ARG A 29 4.02 -7.27 3.29
CA ARG A 29 3.73 -8.30 4.29
C ARG A 29 4.85 -9.35 4.38
N SER A 30 5.43 -9.73 3.25
CA SER A 30 6.48 -10.77 3.20
C SER A 30 7.84 -10.29 3.70
N ILE A 31 8.12 -8.98 3.62
CA ILE A 31 9.47 -8.43 3.88
C ILE A 31 9.59 -7.55 5.13
N LEU A 32 8.51 -7.26 5.86
CA LEU A 32 8.55 -6.20 6.87
C LEU A 32 9.55 -6.43 8.03
N ASP A 33 9.87 -7.68 8.32
CA ASP A 33 10.84 -8.09 9.35
C ASP A 33 12.18 -8.58 8.76
N ASN A 34 12.35 -8.47 7.43
CA ASN A 34 13.60 -8.83 6.79
C ASN A 34 14.71 -7.85 7.21
N PRO A 35 15.90 -8.35 7.59
CA PRO A 35 17.06 -7.50 7.83
C PRO A 35 17.49 -6.78 6.54
N GLY A 36 18.27 -5.70 6.67
CA GLY A 36 18.85 -5.01 5.51
C GLY A 36 17.90 -4.07 4.75
N GLY A 37 16.84 -3.59 5.41
CA GLY A 37 15.96 -2.53 4.87
C GLY A 37 14.54 -2.98 4.51
N GLY A 38 14.18 -4.25 4.77
CA GLY A 38 12.83 -4.77 4.50
C GLY A 38 11.71 -3.90 5.10
N LEU A 39 11.89 -3.42 6.33
CA LEU A 39 10.96 -2.50 6.98
C LEU A 39 10.78 -1.18 6.19
N LEU A 40 11.87 -0.56 5.71
CA LEU A 40 11.80 0.69 4.96
C LEU A 40 11.05 0.50 3.64
N PHE A 41 11.32 -0.59 2.92
CA PHE A 41 10.61 -0.89 1.68
C PHE A 41 9.14 -1.22 1.93
N ALA A 42 8.84 -1.97 2.99
CA ALA A 42 7.46 -2.29 3.37
C ALA A 42 6.64 -1.03 3.70
N THR A 43 7.19 -0.11 4.52
CA THR A 43 6.48 1.14 4.86
C THR A 43 6.31 2.06 3.65
N GLN A 44 7.31 2.16 2.77
CA GLN A 44 7.18 2.90 1.52
C GLN A 44 6.08 2.34 0.61
N ALA A 45 6.02 1.02 0.44
CA ALA A 45 4.99 0.36 -0.35
C ALA A 45 3.59 0.61 0.26
N ILE A 46 3.44 0.48 1.58
CA ILE A 46 2.20 0.78 2.30
C ILE A 46 1.78 2.24 2.06
N GLY A 47 2.70 3.19 2.22
CA GLY A 47 2.45 4.62 2.00
C GLY A 47 2.02 4.95 0.57
N GLN A 48 2.65 4.33 -0.44
CA GLN A 48 2.28 4.50 -1.84
C GLN A 48 0.86 3.99 -2.13
N VAL A 49 0.52 2.81 -1.60
CA VAL A 49 -0.82 2.25 -1.77
C VAL A 49 -1.87 3.13 -1.10
N LYS A 50 -1.62 3.60 0.14
CA LYS A 50 -2.51 4.52 0.85
C LYS A 50 -2.80 5.77 0.02
N ALA A 51 -1.75 6.45 -0.44
CA ALA A 51 -1.89 7.67 -1.23
C ALA A 51 -2.73 7.42 -2.50
N ALA A 52 -2.44 6.34 -3.22
CA ALA A 52 -3.17 6.00 -4.44
C ALA A 52 -4.65 5.64 -4.20
N LEU A 53 -4.97 4.98 -3.08
CA LEU A 53 -6.36 4.67 -2.70
C LEU A 53 -7.13 5.95 -2.33
N GLN A 54 -6.51 6.83 -1.54
CA GLN A 54 -7.10 8.11 -1.13
C GLN A 54 -7.34 9.05 -2.32
N GLU A 55 -6.40 9.13 -3.26
CA GLU A 55 -6.52 9.96 -4.47
C GLU A 55 -7.67 9.52 -5.39
N ARG A 56 -8.01 8.24 -5.39
CA ARG A 56 -8.96 7.66 -6.36
C ARG A 56 -10.38 7.58 -5.84
N ASP A 57 -10.57 7.11 -4.62
CA ASP A 57 -11.89 6.99 -3.99
C ASP A 57 -11.74 6.78 -2.47
N GLU A 58 -11.51 7.87 -1.74
CA GLU A 58 -11.32 7.84 -0.29
C GLU A 58 -12.50 7.18 0.45
N GLY A 59 -13.73 7.41 -0.01
CA GLY A 59 -14.93 6.85 0.61
C GLY A 59 -15.00 5.33 0.49
N ARG A 60 -14.70 4.79 -0.69
CA ARG A 60 -14.66 3.34 -0.92
C ARG A 60 -13.56 2.65 -0.11
N PHE A 61 -12.39 3.27 0.00
CA PHE A 61 -11.20 2.63 0.56
C PHE A 61 -10.86 3.06 1.99
N ALA A 62 -11.71 3.86 2.64
CA ALA A 62 -11.45 4.40 3.99
C ALA A 62 -11.02 3.32 5.00
N GLU A 63 -11.74 2.19 5.05
CA GLU A 63 -11.39 1.10 5.98
C GLU A 63 -10.05 0.43 5.62
N VAL A 64 -9.74 0.29 4.33
CA VAL A 64 -8.45 -0.26 3.89
C VAL A 64 -7.33 0.68 4.30
N VAL A 65 -7.49 1.98 4.05
CA VAL A 65 -6.50 3.02 4.42
C VAL A 65 -6.27 3.03 5.93
N GLU A 66 -7.33 2.99 6.75
CA GLU A 66 -7.22 2.95 8.21
C GLU A 66 -6.42 1.73 8.71
N LYS A 67 -6.62 0.56 8.09
CA LYS A 67 -5.84 -0.64 8.43
C LYS A 67 -4.38 -0.50 8.02
N LEU A 68 -4.11 0.11 6.87
CA LEU A 68 -2.76 0.37 6.39
C LEU A 68 -2.01 1.39 7.28
N ASP A 69 -2.68 2.43 7.77
CA ASP A 69 -2.14 3.37 8.77
C ASP A 69 -1.69 2.63 10.03
N ARG A 70 -2.55 1.77 10.56
CA ARG A 70 -2.23 0.97 11.76
C ARG A 70 -1.12 -0.04 11.49
N ALA A 71 -1.10 -0.66 10.32
CA ALA A 71 -0.06 -1.62 9.95
C ALA A 71 1.32 -0.96 9.90
N GLU A 72 1.38 0.25 9.31
CA GLU A 72 2.60 1.06 9.24
C GLU A 72 3.10 1.44 10.64
N ASP A 73 2.23 1.95 11.51
CA ASP A 73 2.57 2.32 12.89
C ASP A 73 3.10 1.12 13.70
N ARG A 74 2.43 -0.04 13.59
CA ARG A 74 2.88 -1.30 14.23
C ARG A 74 4.22 -1.77 13.66
N GLY A 75 4.41 -1.66 12.35
CA GLY A 75 5.68 -2.00 11.68
C GLY A 75 6.84 -1.15 12.18
N ILE A 76 6.65 0.17 12.31
CA ILE A 76 7.67 1.10 12.83
C ILE A 76 8.03 0.76 14.28
N ARG A 77 7.06 0.36 15.10
CA ARG A 77 7.28 -0.12 16.48
C ARG A 77 7.83 -1.54 16.58
N ARG A 78 8.09 -2.19 15.44
CA ARG A 78 8.58 -3.57 15.32
C ARG A 78 7.63 -4.62 15.90
N GLU A 79 6.34 -4.30 15.93
CA GLU A 79 5.26 -5.22 16.31
C GLU A 79 4.81 -6.01 15.08
N PHE A 80 5.72 -6.81 14.52
CA PHE A 80 5.58 -7.34 13.15
C PHE A 80 4.39 -8.29 12.97
N ASP A 81 4.07 -9.13 13.96
CA ASP A 81 2.90 -10.01 13.88
C ASP A 81 1.59 -9.23 13.81
N ALA A 82 1.48 -8.14 14.60
CA ALA A 82 0.32 -7.26 14.57
C ALA A 82 0.20 -6.53 13.24
N ALA A 83 1.33 -6.05 12.70
CA ALA A 83 1.38 -5.41 11.39
C ALA A 83 0.98 -6.38 10.25
N ARG A 84 1.48 -7.62 10.25
CA ARG A 84 1.09 -8.65 9.25
C ARG A 84 -0.40 -8.94 9.30
N LYS A 85 -0.99 -9.06 10.50
CA LYS A 85 -2.42 -9.27 10.66
C LYS A 85 -3.25 -8.13 10.04
N LEU A 86 -2.84 -6.88 10.28
CA LEU A 86 -3.51 -5.72 9.70
C LEU A 86 -3.37 -5.67 8.17
N LEU A 87 -2.22 -6.06 7.62
CA LEU A 87 -2.02 -6.21 6.18
C LEU A 87 -2.91 -7.31 5.59
N ASP A 88 -3.07 -8.45 6.27
CA ASP A 88 -3.97 -9.53 5.85
C ASP A 88 -5.43 -9.05 5.83
N GLU A 89 -5.86 -8.31 6.86
CA GLU A 89 -7.19 -7.71 6.90
C GLU A 89 -7.40 -6.69 5.77
N ALA A 90 -6.40 -5.83 5.49
CA ALA A 90 -6.45 -4.89 4.38
C ALA A 90 -6.56 -5.61 3.02
N LEU A 91 -5.73 -6.64 2.80
CA LEU A 91 -5.74 -7.47 1.58
C LEU A 91 -7.08 -8.20 1.38
N SER A 92 -7.77 -8.60 2.44
CA SER A 92 -9.09 -9.23 2.36
C SER A 92 -10.21 -8.28 1.92
N LYS A 93 -10.01 -6.96 2.12
CA LYS A 93 -10.98 -5.90 1.85
C LYS A 93 -10.69 -5.11 0.58
N LEU A 94 -9.47 -5.25 0.06
CA LEU A 94 -9.07 -4.64 -1.21
C LEU A 94 -9.70 -5.41 -2.38
N SER A 95 -10.85 -4.91 -2.83
CA SER A 95 -11.66 -5.41 -3.95
C SER A 95 -12.17 -4.26 -4.81
#